data_AF-A0A2Y4X6T2-F1
#
_entry.id   AF-A0A2Y4X6T2-F1
#
_cell.length_a   1.000
_cell.length_b   1.000
_cell.length_c   1.000
_cell.angle_alpha   90.00
_cell.angle_beta   90.00
_cell.angle_gamma   90.00
#
_symmetry.space_group_name_H-M   'P 1'
#
loop_
_entity.id
_entity.type
_entity.pdbx_description
1 polymer ?
#
loop_
_entity_poly.entity_id
_entity_poly.type
_entity_poly.pdbx_seq_one_letter_code
_entity_poly.pdbx_strand_id
1 'polypeptide(L)' 'MVSPLAIMQQHIMLATRSNPETNQRVLDHIPANRWGDTQDLMGAAVFLASQASNYVNGHLLVVDGGYLVR' A
#
# COMPACT_ATOMS: atom_id res chain seq x y z
N MET A 1 16.77 10.65 -11.94
CA MET A 1 17.10 11.42 -10.72
C MET A 1 16.03 11.13 -9.70
N VAL A 2 16.26 10.19 -8.79
CA VAL A 2 15.24 9.71 -7.84
C VAL A 2 15.05 10.78 -6.75
N SER A 3 13.82 11.23 -6.54
CA SER A 3 13.50 12.31 -5.59
C SER A 3 13.98 11.97 -4.17
N PRO A 4 14.58 12.92 -3.42
CA PRO A 4 14.99 12.72 -2.02
C PRO A 4 13.86 12.21 -1.11
N LEU A 5 12.60 12.52 -1.43
CA LEU A 5 11.44 12.07 -0.68
C LEU A 5 11.21 10.55 -0.82
N ALA A 6 11.54 9.96 -1.98
CA ALA A 6 11.40 8.53 -2.22
C ALA A 6 12.45 7.69 -1.45
N ILE A 7 13.66 8.25 -1.26
CA ILE A 7 14.75 7.60 -0.53
C ILE A 7 14.40 7.48 0.97
N MET A 8 13.82 8.54 1.55
CA MET A 8 13.45 8.55 2.97
C MET A 8 12.28 7.59 3.27
N GLN A 9 11.31 7.47 2.35
CA GLN A 9 10.19 6.51 2.48
C GLN A 9 10.66 5.05 2.39
N GLN A 10 11.62 4.75 1.51
CA GLN A 10 12.20 3.41 1.42
C GLN A 10 12.97 3.02 2.70
N HIS A 11 13.67 3.97 3.32
CA HIS A 11 14.47 3.69 4.51
C HIS A 11 13.62 3.21 5.71
N ILE A 12 12.48 3.86 5.97
CA ILE A 12 11.58 3.51 7.09
C ILE A 12 10.92 2.14 6.85
N MET A 13 10.47 1.90 5.62
CA MET A 13 9.80 0.64 5.27
C MET A 13 10.77 -0.55 5.32
N LEU A 14 12.00 -0.37 4.82
CA LEU A 14 13.05 -1.38 4.90
C LEU A 14 13.47 -1.65 6.34
N ALA A 15 13.62 -0.61 7.18
CA ALA A 15 13.95 -0.77 8.60
C ALA A 15 12.85 -1.51 9.38
N THR A 16 11.58 -1.24 9.06
CA THR A 16 10.43 -1.91 9.69
C THR A 16 10.32 -3.37 9.26
N ARG A 17 10.54 -3.67 7.97
CA ARG A 17 10.49 -5.03 7.42
C ARG A 17 11.67 -5.89 7.86
N SER A 18 12.87 -5.31 8.02
CA SER A 18 14.08 -6.05 8.38
C SER A 18 14.17 -6.40 9.86
N ASN A 19 13.45 -5.68 10.74
CA ASN A 19 13.32 -6.04 12.14
C ASN A 19 12.11 -6.97 12.35
N PRO A 20 12.33 -8.23 12.81
CA PRO A 20 11.26 -9.22 12.98
C PRO A 20 10.12 -8.77 13.91
N GLU A 21 10.42 -8.04 14.98
CA GLU A 21 9.44 -7.60 15.97
C GLU A 21 8.50 -6.54 15.37
N THR A 22 9.06 -5.53 14.70
CA THR A 22 8.27 -4.49 14.04
C THR A 22 7.53 -5.01 12.82
N ASN A 23 8.15 -5.94 12.08
CA ASN A 23 7.52 -6.59 10.94
C ASN A 23 6.28 -7.38 11.36
N GLN A 24 6.40 -8.19 12.43
CA GLN A 24 5.27 -8.97 12.93
C GLN A 24 4.15 -8.06 13.44
N ARG A 25 4.47 -7.00 14.20
CA ARG A 25 3.47 -6.01 14.63
C ARG A 25 2.66 -5.45 13.47
N VAL A 26 3.31 -5.11 12.35
CA VAL A 26 2.57 -4.60 11.18
C VAL A 26 1.70 -5.68 10.55
N LEU A 27 2.23 -6.89 10.38
CA LEU A 27 1.47 -8.01 9.79
C LEU A 27 0.24 -8.39 10.64
N ASP A 28 0.33 -8.32 11.97
CA ASP A 28 -0.79 -8.58 12.89
C ASP A 28 -1.96 -7.59 12.70
N HIS A 29 -1.68 -6.41 12.14
CA HIS A 29 -2.67 -5.38 11.81
C HIS A 29 -3.14 -5.43 10.35
N ILE A 30 -2.52 -6.24 9.48
CA ILE A 30 -2.95 -6.41 8.09
C ILE A 30 -3.75 -7.72 7.99
N PRO A 31 -5.08 -7.69 7.79
CA PRO A 31 -5.88 -8.90 7.61
C PRO A 31 -5.40 -9.84 6.50
N ALA A 32 -4.85 -9.29 5.41
CA ALA A 32 -4.25 -10.09 4.34
C ALA A 32 -2.95 -10.84 4.77
N ASN A 33 -2.41 -10.55 5.96
CA ASN A 33 -1.22 -11.15 6.56
C ASN A 33 0.01 -11.20 5.63
N ARG A 34 0.15 -10.15 4.81
CA ARG A 34 1.32 -9.94 3.96
C ARG A 34 1.49 -8.46 3.70
N TRP A 35 2.70 -8.08 3.34
CA TRP A 35 2.92 -6.76 2.79
C TRP A 35 2.33 -6.65 1.39
N GLY A 36 1.84 -5.46 1.07
CA GLY A 36 1.51 -5.09 -0.30
C GLY A 36 2.77 -5.00 -1.17
N ASP A 37 2.60 -5.34 -2.44
CA ASP A 37 3.57 -5.12 -3.49
C ASP A 37 3.01 -4.17 -4.57
N THR A 38 3.81 -3.92 -5.60
CA THR A 38 3.39 -3.02 -6.69
C THR A 38 2.22 -3.62 -7.50
N GLN A 39 2.14 -4.94 -7.58
CA GLN A 39 1.12 -5.65 -8.36
C GLN A 39 -0.28 -5.45 -7.78
N ASP A 40 -0.39 -5.35 -6.45
CA ASP A 40 -1.65 -5.05 -5.76
C ASP A 40 -2.30 -3.73 -6.20
N LEU A 41 -1.49 -2.73 -6.58
CA LEU A 41 -1.98 -1.42 -7.03
C LEU A 41 -2.38 -1.40 -8.51
N MET A 42 -1.88 -2.34 -9.33
CA MET A 42 -2.05 -2.28 -10.77
C MET A 42 -3.53 -2.35 -11.17
N GLY A 43 -4.31 -3.25 -10.55
CA GLY A 43 -5.73 -3.36 -10.82
C GLY A 43 -6.51 -2.10 -10.44
N ALA A 44 -6.21 -1.52 -9.27
CA ALA A 44 -6.83 -0.28 -8.82
C ALA A 44 -6.50 0.90 -9.73
N ALA A 45 -5.24 1.02 -10.17
CA ALA A 45 -4.82 2.04 -11.11
C ALA A 45 -5.52 1.90 -12.47
N VAL A 46 -5.61 0.67 -13.01
CA VAL A 46 -6.34 0.40 -14.25
C VAL A 46 -7.82 0.73 -14.09
N PHE A 47 -8.45 0.31 -12.99
CA PHE A 47 -9.85 0.62 -12.71
C PHE A 47 -10.11 2.13 -12.74
N LEU A 48 -9.34 2.91 -11.97
CA LEU A 48 -9.50 4.36 -11.85
C LEU A 48 -9.15 5.12 -13.15
N ALA A 49 -8.29 4.55 -14.00
CA ALA A 49 -7.94 5.12 -15.30
C ALA A 49 -8.88 4.70 -16.44
N SER A 50 -9.82 3.79 -16.18
CA SER A 50 -10.68 3.20 -17.21
C SER A 50 -12.08 3.81 -17.23
N GLN A 51 -12.86 3.47 -18.26
CA GLN A 51 -14.28 3.84 -18.32
C GLN A 51 -15.12 3.19 -17.22
N ALA A 52 -14.62 2.13 -16.56
CA ALA A 52 -15.34 1.46 -15.47
C ALA A 52 -15.54 2.37 -14.25
N SER A 53 -14.76 3.45 -14.13
CA SER A 53 -14.87 4.44 -13.06
C SER A 53 -15.48 5.78 -13.51
N ASN A 54 -16.15 5.86 -14.66
CA ASN A 54 -16.69 7.12 -15.21
C ASN A 54 -17.66 7.87 -14.27
N TYR A 55 -18.30 7.17 -13.33
CA TYR A 55 -19.20 7.77 -12.33
C TYR A 55 -18.63 7.74 -10.90
N VAL A 56 -17.33 7.46 -10.76
CA VAL A 56 -16.63 7.48 -9.48
C VAL A 56 -15.73 8.71 -9.44
N ASN A 57 -16.10 9.69 -8.63
CA ASN A 57 -15.35 10.93 -8.46
C ASN A 57 -15.31 11.35 -6.97
N GLY A 58 -14.23 11.98 -6.53
CA GLY A 58 -14.02 12.39 -5.14
C GLY A 58 -13.87 11.22 -4.15
N HIS A 59 -13.61 10.01 -4.64
CA HIS A 59 -13.52 8.79 -3.82
C HIS A 59 -12.06 8.41 -3.53
N LEU A 60 -11.80 7.94 -2.31
CA LEU A 60 -10.53 7.34 -1.91
C LEU A 60 -10.66 5.82 -1.93
N LEU A 61 -10.09 5.18 -2.95
CA LEU A 61 -10.00 3.72 -3.01
C LEU A 61 -8.77 3.26 -2.22
N VAL A 62 -9.01 2.69 -1.04
CA VAL A 62 -7.95 2.16 -0.16
C VAL A 62 -7.52 0.77 -0.63
N VAL A 63 -6.22 0.60 -0.84
CA VAL A 63 -5.58 -0.68 -1.19
C VAL A 63 -4.46 -0.97 -0.18
N ASP A 64 -4.82 -1.53 0.96
CA ASP A 64 -3.92 -1.68 2.12
C ASP A 64 -3.95 -3.09 2.76
N GLY A 65 -4.63 -4.06 2.14
CA GLY A 65 -4.80 -5.40 2.70
C GLY A 65 -5.75 -5.48 3.89
N GLY A 66 -6.59 -4.45 4.12
CA GLY A 66 -7.58 -4.37 5.19
C GLY A 66 -7.10 -3.66 6.45
N TYR A 67 -5.97 -2.97 6.40
CA TYR A 67 -5.33 -2.32 7.55
C TYR A 67 -6.25 -1.29 8.22
N LEU A 68 -6.93 -0.44 7.45
CA LEU A 68 -7.82 0.60 7.98
C LEU A 68 -9.15 0.09 8.55
N VAL A 69 -9.52 -1.17 8.29
CA VAL A 69 -10.81 -1.75 8.73
C VAL A 69 -10.70 -2.40 10.11
N ARG A 70 -9.48 -2.52 10.66
CA ARG A 70 -9.19 -3.10 11.97
C ARG A 70 -8.89 -2.03 13.01
#